data_AF-A0A0R2TP40-F1
#
_entry.id   AF-A0A0R2TP40-F1
#
_cell.length_a   1.000
_cell.length_b   1.000
_cell.length_c   1.000
_cell.angle_alpha   90.00
_cell.angle_beta   90.00
_cell.angle_gamma   90.00
#
_symmetry.space_group_name_H-M   'P 1'
#
loop_
_entity.id
_entity.type
_entity.pdbx_description
1 polymer ?
#
loop_
_entity_poly.entity_id
_entity_poly.type
_entity_poly.pdbx_seq_one_letter_code
_entity_poly.pdbx_strand_id
1 'polypeptide(L)'
;ANRVTLSSSLASELKSHKQKSRDHMFELYLLAAGIRDQYLNTKNGHYSDDFTKWYQSENLKEVFGELSNFTKYALCGTAISYVATKTENPKEYLKQLPVSLTALYEVHHIASRHPDTLPVCFYFTPQRKSLAAPKHKWITKNTEALIHPEVAAKDLKNWIDAWENPKQATLVKPKDKYKRTVKLLTISVSEDIFGFDEVGNKTGAVDMPELHSLVAQIQTLFSKSNEKQFLLETEIDDITEKYVAKKDKLDPEKTIKALVKNNRATSYKNE
;
A
#
# COMPACT_ATOMS: atom_id res chain seq x y z
N ALA A 1 4.96 44.64 -24.80
CA ALA A 1 4.19 44.48 -23.55
C ALA A 1 5.02 43.65 -22.57
N ASN A 2 5.17 44.11 -21.33
CA ASN A 2 5.97 43.42 -20.33
C ASN A 2 5.24 42.11 -19.97
N ARG A 3 5.76 40.95 -20.38
CA ARG A 3 5.12 39.63 -20.21
C ARG A 3 4.93 39.21 -18.74
N VAL A 4 5.41 40.04 -17.80
CA VAL A 4 5.45 39.76 -16.37
C VAL A 4 4.44 40.58 -15.57
N THR A 5 3.60 41.39 -16.23
CA THR A 5 2.53 42.12 -15.54
C THR A 5 1.48 41.14 -15.04
N LEU A 6 1.19 41.17 -13.74
CA LEU A 6 0.18 40.33 -13.11
C LEU A 6 -1.21 40.66 -13.68
N SER A 7 -1.79 39.72 -14.42
CA SER A 7 -3.10 39.85 -15.06
C SER A 7 -3.82 38.50 -15.16
N SER A 8 -5.13 38.54 -15.41
CA SER A 8 -5.92 37.34 -15.71
C SER A 8 -5.47 36.63 -17.01
N SER A 9 -4.97 37.40 -17.98
CA SER A 9 -4.42 36.85 -19.23
C SER A 9 -3.13 36.07 -18.95
N LEU A 10 -2.21 36.61 -18.14
CA LEU A 10 -0.98 35.91 -17.73
C LEU A 10 -1.30 34.63 -16.96
N ALA A 11 -2.25 34.67 -16.02
CA ALA A 11 -2.68 33.48 -15.28
C ALA A 11 -3.24 32.39 -16.21
N SER A 12 -4.03 32.77 -17.22
CA SER A 12 -4.57 31.84 -18.23
C SER A 12 -3.46 31.25 -19.10
N GLU A 13 -2.50 32.06 -19.52
CA GLU A 13 -1.33 31.63 -20.28
C GLU A 13 -0.49 30.60 -19.50
N LEU A 14 -0.19 30.88 -18.23
CA LEU A 14 0.55 29.96 -17.35
C LEU A 14 -0.18 28.61 -17.18
N LYS A 15 -1.49 28.63 -16.95
CA LYS A 15 -2.31 27.41 -16.86
C LYS A 15 -2.31 26.63 -18.18
N SER A 16 -2.40 27.32 -19.32
CA SER A 16 -2.34 26.68 -20.64
C SER A 16 -0.98 26.01 -20.89
N HIS A 17 0.13 26.67 -20.57
CA HIS A 17 1.46 26.07 -20.68
C HIS A 17 1.61 24.83 -19.79
N LYS A 18 1.09 24.88 -18.55
CA LYS A 18 1.12 23.73 -17.65
C LYS A 18 0.31 22.55 -18.20
N GLN A 19 -0.88 22.82 -18.76
CA GLN A 19 -1.71 21.79 -19.37
C GLN A 19 -1.04 21.17 -20.61
N LYS A 20 -0.53 21.99 -21.53
CA LYS A 20 0.20 21.49 -22.71
C LYS A 20 1.42 20.65 -22.33
N SER A 21 2.19 21.08 -21.32
CA SER A 21 3.32 20.29 -20.81
C SER A 21 2.87 18.94 -20.26
N ARG A 22 1.74 18.88 -19.54
CA ARG A 22 1.15 17.62 -19.07
C ARG A 22 0.73 16.73 -20.23
N ASP A 23 0.01 17.28 -21.20
CA ASP A 23 -0.52 16.52 -22.34
C ASP A 23 0.62 15.91 -23.17
N HIS A 24 1.66 16.69 -23.48
CA HIS A 24 2.85 16.16 -24.17
C HIS A 24 3.54 15.04 -23.38
N MET A 25 3.66 15.16 -22.06
CA MET A 25 4.25 14.09 -21.24
C MET A 25 3.38 12.82 -21.25
N PHE A 26 2.06 12.97 -21.20
CA PHE A 26 1.14 11.83 -21.26
C PHE A 26 1.20 11.13 -22.61
N GLU A 27 1.24 11.88 -23.70
CA GLU A 27 1.43 11.35 -25.04
C GLU A 27 2.76 10.58 -25.16
N LEU A 28 3.85 11.14 -24.63
CA LEU A 28 5.15 10.47 -24.60
C LEU A 28 5.11 9.13 -23.84
N TYR A 29 4.41 9.07 -22.71
CA TYR A 29 4.20 7.83 -21.97
C TYR A 29 3.37 6.82 -22.76
N LEU A 30 2.30 7.25 -23.42
CA LEU A 30 1.43 6.39 -24.23
C LEU A 30 2.18 5.80 -25.44
N LEU A 31 3.00 6.60 -26.12
CA LEU A 31 3.86 6.11 -27.21
C LEU A 31 4.85 5.05 -26.70
N ALA A 32 5.52 5.31 -25.57
CA ALA A 32 6.41 4.34 -24.94
C ALA A 32 5.69 3.03 -24.57
N ALA A 33 4.43 3.12 -24.11
CA ALA A 33 3.62 1.95 -23.82
C ALA A 33 3.31 1.12 -25.08
N GLY A 34 2.94 1.77 -26.18
CA GLY A 34 2.70 1.10 -27.46
C GLY A 34 3.95 0.41 -28.00
N ILE A 35 5.10 1.08 -27.94
CA ILE A 35 6.40 0.48 -28.30
C ILE A 35 6.70 -0.73 -27.42
N ARG A 36 6.53 -0.61 -26.09
CA ARG A 36 6.77 -1.74 -25.18
C ARG A 36 5.85 -2.92 -25.48
N ASP A 37 4.58 -2.68 -25.76
CA ASP A 37 3.61 -3.74 -26.08
C ASP A 37 4.03 -4.54 -27.33
N GLN A 38 4.56 -3.84 -28.33
CA GLN A 38 5.00 -4.46 -29.58
C GLN A 38 6.35 -5.18 -29.46
N TYR A 39 7.31 -4.62 -28.71
CA TYR A 39 8.71 -5.05 -28.76
C TYR A 39 9.22 -5.76 -27.50
N LEU A 40 8.46 -5.78 -26.40
CA LEU A 40 8.81 -6.56 -25.22
C LEU A 40 8.32 -8.00 -25.37
N ASN A 41 9.24 -8.96 -25.28
CA ASN A 41 8.87 -10.35 -25.11
C ASN A 41 8.47 -10.61 -23.66
N THR A 42 7.17 -10.80 -23.43
CA THR A 42 6.61 -10.99 -22.09
C THR A 42 7.03 -12.30 -21.42
N LYS A 43 7.52 -13.30 -22.17
CA LYS A 43 7.94 -14.60 -21.62
C LYS A 43 9.29 -14.51 -20.91
N ASN A 44 10.22 -13.75 -21.46
CA ASN A 44 11.58 -13.61 -20.92
C ASN A 44 11.85 -12.21 -20.34
N GLY A 45 10.95 -11.25 -20.52
CA GLY A 45 11.10 -9.89 -20.02
C GLY A 45 12.13 -9.04 -20.76
N HIS A 46 12.60 -9.49 -21.92
CA HIS A 46 13.59 -8.78 -22.72
C HIS A 46 12.96 -8.13 -23.94
N TYR A 47 13.49 -6.97 -24.32
CA TYR A 47 13.14 -6.34 -25.59
C TYR A 47 13.79 -7.09 -26.76
N SER A 48 13.17 -7.00 -27.94
CA SER A 48 13.76 -7.55 -29.15
C SER A 48 15.10 -6.88 -29.50
N ASP A 49 15.96 -7.63 -30.18
CA ASP A 49 17.25 -7.11 -30.65
C ASP A 49 17.05 -5.94 -31.63
N ASP A 50 16.03 -6.01 -32.49
CA ASP A 50 15.68 -4.95 -33.43
C ASP A 50 15.34 -3.65 -32.72
N PHE A 51 14.52 -3.71 -31.66
CA PHE A 51 14.19 -2.54 -30.86
C PHE A 51 15.44 -2.00 -30.15
N THR A 52 16.27 -2.87 -29.59
CA THR A 52 17.47 -2.44 -28.86
C THR A 52 18.46 -1.73 -29.79
N LYS A 53 18.64 -2.24 -31.02
CA LYS A 53 19.46 -1.58 -32.05
C LYS A 53 18.88 -0.25 -32.49
N TRP A 54 17.57 -0.20 -32.76
CA TRP A 54 16.87 1.03 -33.12
C TRP A 54 16.95 2.10 -32.03
N TYR A 55 16.77 1.71 -30.77
CA TYR A 55 16.87 2.62 -29.63
C TYR A 55 18.25 3.29 -29.53
N GLN A 56 19.30 2.52 -29.84
CA GLN A 56 20.68 3.02 -29.89
C GLN A 56 20.95 3.88 -31.12
N SER A 57 20.49 3.46 -32.32
CA SER A 57 20.76 4.19 -33.57
C SER A 57 20.08 5.56 -33.60
N GLU A 58 18.86 5.66 -33.06
CA GLU A 58 18.11 6.92 -32.97
C GLU A 58 18.46 7.76 -31.73
N ASN A 59 19.46 7.34 -30.93
CA ASN A 59 19.90 8.03 -29.72
C ASN A 59 18.77 8.37 -28.74
N LEU A 60 17.81 7.44 -28.55
CA LEU A 60 16.64 7.65 -27.69
C LEU A 60 16.99 7.78 -26.20
N LYS A 61 18.27 7.57 -25.85
CA LYS A 61 18.81 7.91 -24.54
C LYS A 61 18.62 9.39 -24.18
N GLU A 62 18.58 10.31 -25.15
CA GLU A 62 18.30 11.72 -24.88
C GLU A 62 16.86 11.98 -24.43
N VAL A 63 15.92 11.13 -24.85
CA VAL A 63 14.49 11.26 -24.54
C VAL A 63 14.13 10.49 -23.27
N PHE A 64 14.56 9.23 -23.22
CA PHE A 64 14.11 8.27 -22.21
C PHE A 64 15.22 7.84 -21.26
N GLY A 65 16.49 8.16 -21.52
CA GLY A 65 17.63 7.67 -20.74
C GLY A 65 17.99 6.21 -21.06
N GLU A 66 18.44 5.46 -20.06
CA GLU A 66 18.72 4.04 -20.23
C GLU A 66 17.43 3.23 -20.47
N LEU A 67 17.56 2.01 -21.02
CA LEU A 67 16.43 1.14 -21.35
C LEU A 67 15.51 0.86 -20.15
N SER A 68 16.08 0.74 -18.96
CA SER A 68 15.33 0.57 -17.70
C SER A 68 14.44 1.78 -17.38
N ASN A 69 14.87 2.98 -17.78
CA ASN A 69 14.08 4.19 -17.62
C ASN A 69 13.01 4.29 -18.72
N PHE A 70 13.30 3.90 -19.97
CA PHE A 70 12.28 3.70 -20.99
C PHE A 70 11.16 2.77 -20.52
N THR A 71 11.49 1.64 -19.88
CA THR A 71 10.47 0.74 -19.31
C THR A 71 9.58 1.45 -18.30
N LYS A 72 10.10 2.38 -17.47
CA LYS A 72 9.27 3.17 -16.56
C LYS A 72 8.30 4.09 -17.31
N TYR A 73 8.75 4.76 -18.36
CA TYR A 73 7.88 5.59 -19.21
C TYR A 73 6.73 4.76 -19.80
N ALA A 74 7.07 3.59 -20.34
CA ALA A 74 6.08 2.69 -20.90
C ALA A 74 5.06 2.21 -19.86
N LEU A 75 5.50 1.85 -18.65
CA LEU A 75 4.59 1.43 -17.58
C LEU A 75 3.71 2.57 -17.07
N CYS A 76 4.19 3.82 -17.09
CA CYS A 76 3.36 5.00 -16.87
C CYS A 76 2.27 5.13 -17.93
N GLY A 77 2.60 4.91 -19.20
CA GLY A 77 1.61 4.89 -20.28
C GLY A 77 0.60 3.78 -20.12
N THR A 78 1.01 2.59 -19.68
CA THR A 78 0.10 1.50 -19.30
C THR A 78 -0.87 1.94 -18.19
N ALA A 79 -0.42 2.68 -17.18
CA ALA A 79 -1.30 3.21 -16.13
C ALA A 79 -2.31 4.22 -16.68
N ILE A 80 -1.88 5.14 -17.55
CA ILE A 80 -2.77 6.10 -18.22
C ILE A 80 -3.83 5.36 -19.04
N SER A 81 -3.42 4.40 -19.87
CA SER A 81 -4.33 3.59 -20.69
C SER A 81 -5.30 2.78 -19.83
N TYR A 82 -4.84 2.24 -18.71
CA TYR A 82 -5.70 1.54 -17.75
C TYR A 82 -6.77 2.48 -17.19
N VAL A 83 -6.40 3.67 -16.71
CA VAL A 83 -7.35 4.65 -16.20
C VAL A 83 -8.33 5.09 -17.30
N ALA A 84 -7.84 5.31 -18.52
CA ALA A 84 -8.65 5.73 -19.65
C ALA A 84 -9.71 4.70 -20.08
N THR A 85 -9.46 3.40 -19.89
CA THR A 85 -10.27 2.33 -20.50
C THR A 85 -10.90 1.35 -19.51
N LYS A 86 -10.41 1.29 -18.27
CA LYS A 86 -10.80 0.28 -17.26
C LYS A 86 -11.38 0.88 -15.98
N THR A 87 -11.70 2.17 -15.97
CA THR A 87 -12.30 2.84 -14.81
C THR A 87 -13.66 3.44 -15.14
N GLU A 88 -14.47 3.64 -14.10
CA GLU A 88 -15.86 4.12 -14.23
C GLU A 88 -15.95 5.62 -14.58
N ASN A 89 -14.93 6.42 -14.23
CA ASN A 89 -14.89 7.84 -14.54
C ASN A 89 -13.54 8.28 -15.12
N PRO A 90 -13.22 7.86 -16.37
CA PRO A 90 -11.91 8.12 -16.97
C PRO A 90 -11.55 9.61 -17.05
N LYS A 91 -12.52 10.46 -17.41
CA LYS A 91 -12.26 11.91 -17.61
C LYS A 91 -11.82 12.60 -16.32
N GLU A 92 -12.42 12.26 -15.19
CA GLU A 92 -12.03 12.85 -13.91
C GLU A 92 -10.75 12.24 -13.37
N TYR A 93 -10.59 10.91 -13.42
CA TYR A 93 -9.37 10.27 -12.91
C TYR A 93 -8.13 10.63 -13.72
N LEU A 94 -8.26 10.78 -15.05
CA LEU A 94 -7.16 11.24 -15.90
C LEU A 94 -6.67 12.65 -15.53
N LYS A 95 -7.52 13.53 -14.99
CA LYS A 95 -7.10 14.86 -14.50
C LYS A 95 -6.35 14.78 -13.17
N GLN A 96 -6.67 13.78 -12.35
CA GLN A 96 -6.07 13.58 -11.03
C GLN A 96 -4.72 12.87 -11.08
N LEU A 97 -4.39 12.18 -12.17
CA LEU A 97 -3.11 11.49 -12.27
C LEU A 97 -1.92 12.45 -12.07
N PRO A 98 -0.85 12.02 -11.36
CA PRO A 98 0.38 12.78 -11.29
C PRO A 98 1.08 12.81 -12.66
N VAL A 99 1.84 13.88 -12.92
CA VAL A 99 2.62 14.03 -14.17
C VAL A 99 4.04 13.51 -14.01
N SER A 100 4.56 13.42 -12.79
CA SER A 100 5.91 12.92 -12.52
C SER A 100 6.03 11.45 -12.90
N LEU A 101 7.07 11.11 -13.66
CA LEU A 101 7.43 9.73 -14.04
C LEU A 101 7.42 8.79 -12.83
N THR A 102 8.06 9.21 -11.73
CA THR A 102 8.20 8.36 -10.54
C THR A 102 6.88 8.13 -9.82
N ALA A 103 6.02 9.14 -9.72
CA ALA A 103 4.73 9.01 -9.06
C ALA A 103 3.75 8.19 -9.91
N LEU A 104 3.70 8.46 -11.21
CA LEU A 104 2.84 7.73 -12.14
C LEU A 104 3.29 6.27 -12.30
N TYR A 105 4.59 5.98 -12.15
CA TYR A 105 5.11 4.62 -12.05
C TYR A 105 4.62 3.87 -10.81
N GLU A 106 4.47 4.54 -9.66
CA GLU A 106 3.84 3.91 -8.50
C GLU A 106 2.32 3.71 -8.72
N VAL A 107 1.64 4.63 -9.42
CA VAL A 107 0.23 4.41 -9.83
C VAL A 107 0.09 3.16 -10.71
N HIS A 108 1.05 2.88 -11.61
CA HIS A 108 1.09 1.63 -12.36
C HIS A 108 1.11 0.40 -11.45
N HIS A 109 1.90 0.43 -10.37
CA HIS A 109 1.95 -0.67 -9.39
C HIS A 109 0.62 -0.86 -8.67
N ILE A 110 -0.06 0.22 -8.30
CA ILE A 110 -1.41 0.14 -7.72
C ILE A 110 -2.38 -0.49 -8.74
N ALA A 111 -2.38 -0.02 -9.98
CA ALA A 111 -3.28 -0.52 -11.02
C ALA A 111 -3.05 -2.00 -11.38
N SER A 112 -1.79 -2.45 -11.39
CA SER A 112 -1.42 -3.82 -11.75
C SER A 112 -1.61 -4.82 -10.61
N ARG A 113 -1.27 -4.45 -9.37
CA ARG A 113 -1.31 -5.36 -8.22
C ARG A 113 -2.63 -5.29 -7.44
N HIS A 114 -3.26 -4.12 -7.41
CA HIS A 114 -4.47 -3.83 -6.63
C HIS A 114 -5.55 -3.13 -7.48
N PRO A 115 -5.95 -3.70 -8.65
CA PRO A 115 -6.87 -3.05 -9.59
C PRO A 115 -8.20 -2.64 -8.95
N ASP A 116 -8.73 -3.47 -8.06
CA ASP A 116 -9.96 -3.21 -7.30
C ASP A 116 -9.89 -2.04 -6.32
N THR A 117 -8.68 -1.64 -5.93
CA THR A 117 -8.43 -0.57 -4.95
C THR A 117 -8.15 0.76 -5.66
N LEU A 118 -7.62 0.71 -6.89
CA LEU A 118 -7.26 1.89 -7.67
C LEU A 118 -8.39 2.95 -7.74
N PRO A 119 -9.66 2.61 -8.05
CA PRO A 119 -10.74 3.61 -8.08
C PRO A 119 -10.96 4.31 -6.73
N VAL A 120 -10.78 3.58 -5.62
CA VAL A 120 -10.94 4.15 -4.27
C VAL A 120 -9.83 5.17 -3.96
N CYS A 121 -8.63 4.94 -4.49
CA CYS A 121 -7.49 5.84 -4.32
C CYS A 121 -7.67 7.23 -4.96
N PHE A 122 -8.62 7.39 -5.90
CA PHE A 122 -8.99 8.69 -6.48
C PHE A 122 -9.99 9.49 -5.62
N TYR A 123 -10.53 8.89 -4.55
CA TYR A 123 -11.44 9.58 -3.63
C TYR A 123 -10.85 9.70 -2.22
N PHE A 124 -10.12 8.68 -1.79
CA PHE A 124 -9.63 8.53 -0.42
C PHE A 124 -8.21 7.98 -0.41
N THR A 125 -7.62 7.93 0.78
CA THR A 125 -6.43 7.14 1.09
C THR A 125 -6.88 5.90 1.88
N PRO A 126 -7.26 4.79 1.21
CA PRO A 126 -7.80 3.64 1.90
C PRO A 126 -6.72 2.92 2.72
N GLN A 127 -7.07 2.47 3.93
CA GLN A 127 -6.21 1.61 4.75
C GLN A 127 -6.96 0.34 5.17
N ARG A 128 -6.24 -0.73 5.46
CA ARG A 128 -6.81 -1.99 5.96
C ARG A 128 -6.03 -2.51 7.16
N LYS A 129 -6.73 -3.10 8.13
CA LYS A 129 -6.10 -3.71 9.31
C LYS A 129 -5.45 -5.07 9.01
N SER A 130 -5.95 -5.76 7.98
CA SER A 130 -5.44 -7.05 7.54
C SER A 130 -5.64 -7.23 6.04
N LEU A 131 -4.87 -8.14 5.43
CA LEU A 131 -4.97 -8.46 4.01
C LEU A 131 -6.35 -9.02 3.63
N ALA A 132 -6.98 -9.76 4.54
CA ALA A 132 -8.29 -10.38 4.36
C ALA A 132 -9.47 -9.44 4.68
N ALA A 133 -9.21 -8.18 5.04
CA ALA A 133 -10.28 -7.25 5.40
C ALA A 133 -11.18 -6.96 4.18
N PRO A 134 -12.51 -7.20 4.27
CA PRO A 134 -13.43 -6.91 3.17
C PRO A 134 -13.55 -5.40 2.92
N LYS A 135 -13.94 -4.99 1.71
CA LYS A 135 -13.97 -3.57 1.26
C LYS A 135 -14.69 -2.62 2.25
N HIS A 136 -15.81 -3.05 2.83
CA HIS A 136 -16.58 -2.23 3.77
C HIS A 136 -15.90 -2.03 5.14
N LYS A 137 -14.83 -2.78 5.44
CA LYS A 137 -13.99 -2.60 6.64
C LYS A 137 -12.75 -1.76 6.38
N TRP A 138 -12.54 -1.30 5.14
CA TRP A 138 -11.45 -0.39 4.83
C TRP A 138 -11.68 0.97 5.50
N ILE A 139 -10.61 1.54 6.00
CA ILE A 139 -10.61 2.85 6.65
C ILE A 139 -10.45 3.90 5.54
N THR A 140 -11.51 4.66 5.28
CA THR A 140 -11.54 5.71 4.24
C THR A 140 -12.06 7.05 4.73
N LYS A 141 -12.60 7.12 5.96
CA LYS A 141 -13.24 8.34 6.48
C LYS A 141 -12.20 9.42 6.76
N ASN A 142 -12.50 10.65 6.35
CA ASN A 142 -11.69 11.86 6.57
C ASN A 142 -10.28 11.81 5.95
N THR A 143 -10.08 11.03 4.89
CA THR A 143 -8.83 11.04 4.14
C THR A 143 -9.01 11.75 2.80
N GLU A 144 -7.96 12.46 2.38
CA GLU A 144 -7.88 13.02 1.03
C GLU A 144 -7.59 11.91 0.00
N ALA A 145 -7.83 12.19 -1.27
CA ALA A 145 -7.50 11.28 -2.36
C ALA A 145 -6.00 10.97 -2.36
N LEU A 146 -5.65 9.69 -2.36
CA LEU A 146 -4.25 9.25 -2.44
C LEU A 146 -3.63 9.64 -3.79
N ILE A 147 -4.38 9.46 -4.88
CA ILE A 147 -3.92 9.79 -6.23
C ILE A 147 -4.43 11.19 -6.58
N HIS A 148 -3.52 12.15 -6.56
CA HIS A 148 -3.77 13.53 -6.97
C HIS A 148 -2.55 14.09 -7.73
N PRO A 149 -2.68 15.22 -8.46
CA PRO A 149 -1.63 15.69 -9.38
C PRO A 149 -0.27 16.00 -8.72
N GLU A 150 -0.28 16.28 -7.42
CA GLU A 150 0.87 16.72 -6.63
C GLU A 150 1.44 15.61 -5.73
N VAL A 151 0.88 14.40 -5.77
CA VAL A 151 1.33 13.31 -4.91
C VAL A 151 2.79 12.95 -5.18
N ALA A 152 3.58 12.77 -4.12
CA ALA A 152 4.95 12.32 -4.25
C ALA A 152 5.01 10.80 -4.42
N ALA A 153 5.96 10.32 -5.23
CA ALA A 153 6.18 8.88 -5.43
C ALA A 153 6.45 8.14 -4.11
N LYS A 154 7.13 8.79 -3.17
CA LYS A 154 7.41 8.23 -1.84
C LYS A 154 6.12 7.93 -1.07
N ASP A 155 5.12 8.79 -1.16
CA ASP A 155 3.86 8.63 -0.42
C ASP A 155 3.04 7.48 -1.02
N LEU A 156 2.97 7.38 -2.35
CA LEU A 156 2.36 6.24 -3.03
C LEU A 156 3.07 4.93 -2.69
N LYS A 157 4.41 4.92 -2.70
CA LYS A 157 5.20 3.74 -2.35
C LYS A 157 4.98 3.31 -0.90
N ASN A 158 5.06 4.25 0.04
CA ASN A 158 4.78 3.98 1.46
C ASN A 158 3.36 3.43 1.64
N TRP A 159 2.39 3.95 0.90
CA TRP A 159 1.03 3.45 0.92
C TRP A 159 0.94 2.02 0.37
N ILE A 160 1.59 1.70 -0.75
CA ILE A 160 1.65 0.32 -1.29
C ILE A 160 2.24 -0.63 -0.26
N ASP A 161 3.38 -0.26 0.34
CA ASP A 161 4.08 -1.07 1.34
C ASP A 161 3.18 -1.32 2.57
N ALA A 162 2.49 -0.29 3.06
CA ALA A 162 1.54 -0.38 4.17
C ALA A 162 0.29 -1.17 3.81
N TRP A 163 -0.19 -1.05 2.57
CA TRP A 163 -1.35 -1.78 2.06
C TRP A 163 -1.05 -3.28 1.96
N GLU A 164 0.14 -3.64 1.49
CA GLU A 164 0.62 -5.01 1.37
C GLU A 164 1.06 -5.59 2.73
N ASN A 165 1.47 -4.74 3.68
CA ASN A 165 1.94 -5.14 5.02
C ASN A 165 1.22 -4.37 6.15
N PRO A 166 -0.10 -4.56 6.32
CA PRO A 166 -0.91 -3.72 7.22
C PRO A 166 -0.51 -3.84 8.70
N LYS A 167 0.03 -4.99 9.13
CA LYS A 167 0.50 -5.18 10.51
C LYS A 167 1.73 -4.32 10.84
N GLN A 168 2.60 -4.02 9.87
CA GLN A 168 3.72 -3.11 10.09
C GLN A 168 3.25 -1.66 10.22
N ALA A 169 2.21 -1.26 9.48
CA ALA A 169 1.66 0.10 9.56
C ALA A 169 1.02 0.41 10.92
N THR A 170 0.39 -0.57 11.58
CA THR A 170 -0.12 -0.42 12.96
C THR A 170 0.97 -0.46 14.03
N LEU A 171 2.07 -1.20 13.80
CA LEU A 171 3.22 -1.26 14.71
C LEU A 171 4.09 0.00 14.63
N VAL A 172 4.11 0.68 13.48
CA VAL A 172 4.66 2.04 13.37
C VAL A 172 3.62 3.00 13.96
N LYS A 173 3.47 2.98 15.29
CA LYS A 173 2.86 4.10 16.02
C LYS A 173 3.51 5.38 15.50
N PRO A 174 2.74 6.45 15.22
CA PRO A 174 3.31 7.68 14.72
C PRO A 174 4.45 8.07 15.66
N LYS A 175 5.68 8.11 15.13
CA LYS A 175 6.83 8.70 15.84
C LYS A 175 6.31 10.02 16.38
N ASP A 176 6.33 10.20 17.69
CA ASP A 176 5.88 11.43 18.31
C ASP A 176 6.59 12.60 17.62
N LYS A 177 5.87 13.23 16.69
CA LYS A 177 6.43 14.19 15.73
C LYS A 177 6.98 15.42 16.47
N TYR A 178 6.53 15.61 17.71
CA TYR A 178 6.90 16.70 18.58
C TYR A 178 7.82 16.26 19.73
N LYS A 179 8.21 14.97 19.81
CA LYS A 179 9.00 14.39 20.92
C LYS A 179 8.46 14.81 22.31
N ARG A 180 7.14 14.92 22.44
CA ARG A 180 6.46 15.40 23.67
C ARG A 180 6.35 14.32 24.75
N THR A 181 6.46 13.07 24.34
CA THR A 181 6.38 11.87 25.19
C THR A 181 7.77 11.26 25.34
N VAL A 182 8.16 11.04 26.61
CA VAL A 182 9.39 10.34 26.97
C VAL A 182 8.99 8.99 27.56
N LYS A 183 9.64 7.91 27.11
CA LYS A 183 9.40 6.58 27.66
C LYS A 183 9.89 6.53 29.12
N LEU A 184 8.95 6.37 30.05
CA LEU A 184 9.22 6.30 31.47
C LEU A 184 9.50 4.85 31.94
N LEU A 185 8.70 3.90 31.49
CA LEU A 185 8.73 2.50 31.94
C LEU A 185 8.39 1.56 30.78
N THR A 186 9.08 0.42 30.72
CA THR A 186 8.75 -0.70 29.83
C THR A 186 8.52 -1.92 30.69
N ILE A 187 7.35 -2.54 30.58
CA ILE A 187 7.04 -3.82 31.20
C ILE A 187 6.98 -4.85 30.08
N SER A 188 7.78 -5.90 30.19
CA SER A 188 7.85 -6.97 29.21
C SER A 188 7.35 -8.27 29.83
N VAL A 189 6.60 -9.04 29.05
CA VAL A 189 6.18 -10.39 29.40
C VAL A 189 7.05 -11.38 28.63
N SER A 190 7.34 -12.52 29.25
CA SER A 190 8.10 -13.59 28.62
C SER A 190 7.36 -14.14 27.39
N GLU A 191 8.11 -14.55 26.36
CA GLU A 191 7.54 -15.08 25.12
C GLU A 191 6.82 -16.43 25.32
N ASP A 192 7.11 -17.12 26.42
CA ASP A 192 6.42 -18.33 26.85
C ASP A 192 4.91 -18.12 27.09
N ILE A 193 4.39 -16.89 27.15
CA ILE A 193 2.95 -16.61 27.05
C ILE A 193 2.32 -17.21 25.78
N PHE A 194 3.13 -17.46 24.76
CA PHE A 194 2.73 -18.14 23.53
C PHE A 194 3.11 -19.63 23.48
N GLY A 195 3.64 -20.18 24.56
CA GLY A 195 3.98 -21.59 24.72
C GLY A 195 2.74 -22.44 24.95
N PHE A 196 2.48 -23.36 24.02
CA PHE A 196 1.46 -24.39 24.09
C PHE A 196 2.10 -25.74 23.73
N ASP A 197 1.59 -26.84 24.28
CA ASP A 197 1.96 -28.19 23.87
C ASP A 197 1.28 -28.58 22.54
N GLU A 198 1.61 -29.77 22.04
CA GLU A 198 1.06 -30.30 20.76
C GLU A 198 -0.46 -30.52 20.79
N VAL A 199 -1.08 -30.48 21.96
CA VAL A 199 -2.53 -30.68 22.18
C VAL A 199 -3.23 -29.36 22.52
N GLY A 200 -2.50 -28.24 22.52
CA GLY A 200 -3.03 -26.91 22.78
C GLY A 200 -3.15 -26.53 24.26
N ASN A 201 -2.60 -27.32 25.18
CA ASN A 201 -2.52 -26.95 26.60
C ASN A 201 -1.41 -25.93 26.82
N LYS A 202 -1.60 -25.05 27.80
CA LYS A 202 -0.64 -24.01 28.15
C LYS A 202 0.60 -24.62 28.81
N THR A 203 1.79 -24.27 28.33
CA THR A 203 3.09 -24.74 28.89
C THR A 203 3.94 -23.63 29.50
N GLY A 204 3.67 -22.38 29.14
CA GLY A 204 4.36 -21.22 29.72
C GLY A 204 3.85 -20.86 31.12
N ALA A 205 4.69 -20.16 31.89
CA ALA A 205 4.42 -19.79 33.27
C ALA A 205 3.40 -18.64 33.41
N VAL A 206 3.17 -17.88 32.32
CA VAL A 206 2.23 -16.75 32.28
C VAL A 206 1.12 -17.04 31.29
N ASP A 207 -0.13 -16.75 31.69
CA ASP A 207 -1.30 -16.89 30.82
C ASP A 207 -2.08 -15.57 30.62
N MET A 208 -2.97 -15.53 29.62
CA MET A 208 -3.73 -14.33 29.27
C MET A 208 -4.55 -13.72 30.41
N PRO A 209 -5.24 -14.49 31.28
CA PRO A 209 -6.00 -13.92 32.40
C PRO A 209 -5.11 -13.13 33.37
N GLU A 210 -3.90 -13.61 33.62
CA GLU A 210 -2.93 -12.96 34.51
C GLU A 210 -2.42 -11.66 33.88
N LEU A 211 -2.15 -11.68 32.57
CA LEU A 211 -1.73 -10.48 31.83
C LEU A 211 -2.85 -9.41 31.81
N HIS A 212 -4.10 -9.81 31.58
CA HIS A 212 -5.25 -8.89 31.65
C HIS A 212 -5.43 -8.32 33.06
N SER A 213 -5.25 -9.12 34.11
CA SER A 213 -5.30 -8.67 35.50
C SER A 213 -4.21 -7.63 35.78
N LEU A 214 -2.98 -7.86 35.32
CA LEU A 214 -1.89 -6.90 35.46
C LEU A 214 -2.18 -5.59 34.73
N VAL A 215 -2.68 -5.64 33.49
CA VAL A 215 -3.07 -4.44 32.74
C VAL A 215 -4.17 -3.68 33.46
N ALA A 216 -5.17 -4.36 34.00
CA ALA A 216 -6.24 -3.73 34.78
C ALA A 216 -5.69 -3.05 36.05
N GLN A 217 -4.77 -3.68 36.78
CA GLN A 217 -4.11 -3.09 37.95
C GLN A 217 -3.29 -1.85 37.57
N ILE A 218 -2.57 -1.89 36.45
CA ILE A 218 -1.84 -0.72 35.96
C ILE A 218 -2.83 0.40 35.61
N GLN A 219 -3.93 0.08 34.92
CA GLN A 219 -4.96 1.04 34.54
C GLN A 219 -5.58 1.75 35.74
N THR A 220 -5.74 1.10 36.91
CA THR A 220 -6.29 1.77 38.11
C THR A 220 -5.38 2.87 38.66
N LEU A 221 -4.08 2.84 38.36
CA LEU A 221 -3.14 3.90 38.73
C LEU A 221 -3.32 5.17 37.88
N PHE A 222 -4.04 5.06 36.76
CA PHE A 222 -4.42 6.18 35.91
C PHE A 222 -5.85 6.60 36.23
N SER A 223 -6.05 7.90 36.43
CA SER A 223 -7.34 8.47 36.78
C SER A 223 -7.55 9.79 36.05
N LYS A 224 -8.78 10.31 36.09
CA LYS A 224 -9.11 11.61 35.47
C LYS A 224 -8.24 12.78 35.98
N SER A 225 -7.60 12.64 37.15
CA SER A 225 -6.72 13.67 37.70
C SER A 225 -5.33 13.70 37.06
N ASN A 226 -4.88 12.59 36.46
CA ASN A 226 -3.53 12.44 35.92
C ASN A 226 -3.49 12.07 34.42
N GLU A 227 -4.66 11.92 33.78
CA GLU A 227 -4.81 11.60 32.34
C GLU A 227 -4.19 12.64 31.39
N LYS A 228 -4.01 13.89 31.85
CA LYS A 228 -3.36 14.95 31.05
C LYS A 228 -1.83 14.86 31.07
N GLN A 229 -1.27 14.20 32.07
CA GLN A 229 0.17 14.11 32.32
C GLN A 229 0.73 12.76 31.89
N PHE A 230 -0.06 11.69 31.98
CA PHE A 230 0.39 10.33 31.71
C PHE A 230 -0.53 9.61 30.73
N LEU A 231 0.07 8.98 29.72
CA LEU A 231 -0.59 8.13 28.75
C LEU A 231 -0.17 6.68 29.01
N LEU A 232 -1.16 5.79 29.18
CA LEU A 232 -0.93 4.36 29.18
C LEU A 232 -1.12 3.81 27.77
N GLU A 233 -0.05 3.32 27.17
CA GLU A 233 -0.10 2.57 25.92
C GLU A 233 0.11 1.08 26.19
N THR A 234 -0.75 0.22 25.65
CA THR A 234 -0.66 -1.23 25.82
C THR A 234 -0.70 -1.95 24.48
N GLU A 235 0.01 -3.07 24.37
CA GLU A 235 -0.03 -3.98 23.21
C GLU A 235 -0.93 -5.21 23.46
N ILE A 236 -1.84 -5.12 24.44
CA ILE A 236 -2.63 -6.25 24.94
C ILE A 236 -3.54 -6.87 23.85
N ASP A 237 -4.09 -6.05 22.96
CA ASP A 237 -4.96 -6.53 21.86
C ASP A 237 -4.16 -7.39 20.86
N ASP A 238 -2.96 -6.95 20.49
CA ASP A 238 -2.08 -7.68 19.56
C ASP A 238 -1.58 -8.99 20.17
N ILE A 239 -1.21 -8.96 21.46
CA ILE A 239 -0.83 -10.16 22.22
C ILE A 239 -2.00 -11.15 22.29
N THR A 240 -3.22 -10.66 22.53
CA THR A 240 -4.44 -11.48 22.57
C THR A 240 -4.70 -12.13 21.21
N GLU A 241 -4.62 -11.37 20.11
CA GLU A 241 -4.80 -11.92 18.76
C GLU A 241 -3.77 -13.03 18.46
N LYS A 242 -2.49 -12.77 18.76
CA LYS A 242 -1.41 -13.75 18.54
C LYS A 242 -1.55 -14.98 19.42
N TYR A 243 -1.99 -14.80 20.66
CA TYR A 243 -2.26 -15.89 21.61
C TYR A 243 -3.38 -16.80 21.09
N VAL A 244 -4.52 -16.21 20.71
CA VAL A 244 -5.65 -16.97 20.16
C VAL A 244 -5.26 -17.68 18.87
N ALA A 245 -4.54 -17.00 17.96
CA ALA A 245 -4.10 -17.60 16.70
C ALA A 245 -3.17 -18.81 16.91
N LYS A 246 -2.26 -18.75 17.89
CA LYS A 246 -1.37 -19.88 18.21
C LYS A 246 -2.13 -21.04 18.87
N LYS A 247 -3.04 -20.74 19.81
CA LYS A 247 -3.91 -21.73 20.44
C LYS A 247 -4.79 -22.44 19.42
N ASP A 248 -5.42 -21.67 18.53
CA ASP A 248 -6.29 -22.19 17.46
C ASP A 248 -5.55 -23.07 16.44
N LYS A 249 -4.25 -22.83 16.20
CA LYS A 249 -3.44 -23.65 15.30
C LYS A 249 -3.15 -25.04 15.88
N LEU A 250 -3.14 -25.16 17.20
CA LEU A 250 -2.82 -26.39 17.94
C LEU A 250 -4.08 -27.07 18.49
N ASP A 251 -5.26 -26.51 18.21
CA ASP A 251 -6.55 -27.12 18.55
C ASP A 251 -6.74 -28.41 17.72
N PRO A 252 -6.81 -29.58 18.37
CA PRO A 252 -6.95 -30.86 17.69
C PRO A 252 -8.27 -30.95 16.91
N GLU A 253 -9.36 -30.31 17.36
CA GLU A 253 -10.63 -30.33 16.62
C GLU A 253 -10.58 -29.54 15.31
N LYS A 254 -9.89 -28.39 15.31
CA LYS A 254 -9.67 -27.59 14.10
C LYS A 254 -8.70 -28.28 13.16
N THR A 255 -7.68 -28.95 13.68
CA THR A 255 -6.70 -29.72 12.91
C THR A 255 -7.35 -30.94 12.25
N ILE A 256 -8.21 -31.67 12.98
CA ILE A 256 -9.01 -32.78 12.44
C ILE A 256 -10.01 -32.28 11.38
N LYS A 257 -10.73 -31.18 11.62
CA LYS A 257 -11.64 -30.58 10.62
C LYS A 257 -10.89 -30.12 9.35
N ALA A 258 -9.67 -29.60 9.48
CA ALA A 258 -8.83 -29.22 8.35
C ALA A 258 -8.35 -30.45 7.54
N LEU A 259 -7.95 -31.54 8.21
CA LEU A 259 -7.58 -32.81 7.59
C LEU A 259 -8.77 -33.46 6.86
N VAL A 260 -9.97 -33.46 7.47
CA VAL A 260 -11.20 -33.98 6.85
C VAL A 260 -11.61 -33.17 5.62
N LYS A 261 -11.40 -31.84 5.64
CA LYS A 261 -11.71 -30.97 4.50
C LYS A 261 -10.75 -31.18 3.33
N ASN A 262 -9.48 -31.47 3.60
CA ASN A 262 -8.48 -31.79 2.58
C ASN A 262 -8.68 -33.19 1.98
N ASN A 263 -9.16 -34.17 2.75
CA ASN A 263 -9.46 -35.53 2.25
C ASN A 263 -10.72 -35.61 1.37
N ARG A 264 -11.66 -34.66 1.45
CA ARG A 264 -12.80 -34.62 0.52
C ARG A 264 -12.44 -34.15 -0.89
N ALA A 265 -11.31 -33.46 -1.06
CA ALA A 265 -10.85 -32.97 -2.37
C ALA A 265 -10.19 -34.06 -3.24
N THR A 266 -9.84 -35.22 -2.66
CA THR A 266 -9.21 -36.34 -3.37
C THR A 266 -10.18 -37.47 -3.74
N SER A 267 -11.48 -37.33 -3.46
CA SER A 267 -12.49 -38.38 -3.69
C SER A 267 -13.15 -38.38 -5.07
N TYR A 268 -12.74 -37.52 -6.02
CA TYR A 268 -13.29 -37.52 -7.38
C TYR A 268 -12.20 -37.63 -8.45
N LYS A 269 -11.46 -38.75 -8.43
CA LYS A 269 -10.74 -39.29 -9.58
C LYS A 269 -10.63 -40.80 -9.40
N ASN A 270 -11.71 -41.51 -9.69
CA ASN A 270 -11.74 -42.89 -10.18
C ASN A 270 -13.20 -43.26 -10.37
N GLU A 271 -13.72 -42.94 -11.55
CA GLU A 271 -14.66 -43.71 -12.37
C GLU A 271 -14.80 -43.00 -13.73
#